data_AF-A0A3E3I0E3-F1
#
_entry.id   AF-A0A3E3I0E3-F1
#
_cell.length_a   1.000
_cell.length_b   1.000
_cell.length_c   1.000
_cell.angle_alpha   90.00
_cell.angle_beta   90.00
_cell.angle_gamma   90.00
#
_symmetry.space_group_name_H-M   'P 1'
#
loop_
_entity.id
_entity.type
_entity.pdbx_description
1 polymer ?
#
loop_
_entity_poly.entity_id
_entity_poly.type
_entity_poly.pdbx_seq_one_letter_code
_entity_poly.pdbx_strand_id
1 'polypeptide(L)'
;MRKKKLTVLIFVSLAFLLTACGRQGSGKETAAEEPLKIETEAGNTRKEETQTPADGTEKPALGTDMQEQEGKVPETDAGDDEVKGRFEIFEVTQDGLLACGMDNAYPGLCRIGHGNILENQDGETIGLSELVPGMIVELTWNGGVEESYPAQFTYSALKLTGESGNPEFLLYLQLLQDLAKTDPGLNEGITESYFDFTSVASLSEGEKEGLAYLGGTYFGGFGSQSTQEELAAQGILDREKGIENGILVTIEELSNQNGKVTCNAEKYRSGTGAYYFHDVTAEYKNGKWKYEIGAEMIS
;
A
#
# COMPACT_ATOMS: atom_id res chain seq x y z
N MET A 1 7.17 -27.55 -30.74
CA MET A 1 6.17 -26.49 -30.51
C MET A 1 6.46 -25.86 -29.15
N ARG A 2 7.11 -24.69 -29.13
CA ARG A 2 7.46 -23.95 -27.91
C ARG A 2 6.34 -22.97 -27.59
N LYS A 3 5.62 -23.19 -26.48
CA LYS A 3 4.68 -22.20 -25.94
C LYS A 3 5.50 -21.11 -25.25
N LYS A 4 5.50 -19.90 -25.80
CA LYS A 4 6.05 -18.71 -25.15
C LYS A 4 5.12 -18.34 -24.00
N LYS A 5 5.64 -18.25 -22.77
CA LYS A 5 4.95 -17.64 -21.64
C LYS A 5 4.88 -16.13 -21.91
N LEU A 6 3.67 -15.58 -21.89
CA LEU A 6 3.42 -14.15 -22.02
C LEU A 6 3.48 -13.55 -20.62
N THR A 7 4.60 -12.92 -20.29
CA THR A 7 4.72 -12.10 -19.09
C THR A 7 3.95 -10.81 -19.35
N VAL A 8 2.85 -10.60 -18.62
CA VAL A 8 2.10 -9.35 -18.65
C VAL A 8 2.80 -8.39 -17.68
N LEU A 9 3.51 -7.41 -18.23
CA LEU A 9 4.08 -6.30 -17.48
C LEU A 9 3.02 -5.21 -17.43
N ILE A 10 2.40 -5.00 -16.27
CA ILE A 10 1.44 -3.92 -16.06
C ILE A 10 2.24 -2.63 -15.86
N PHE A 11 2.27 -1.78 -16.88
CA PHE A 11 2.73 -0.40 -16.76
C PHE A 11 1.60 0.43 -16.16
N VAL A 12 1.70 0.77 -14.87
CA VAL A 12 0.84 1.81 -14.28
C VAL A 12 1.41 3.17 -14.67
N SER A 13 0.78 3.82 -15.63
CA SER A 13 1.11 5.20 -16.02
C SER A 13 0.48 6.16 -15.02
N LEU A 14 1.25 6.60 -14.04
CA LEU A 14 0.82 7.60 -13.06
C LEU A 14 0.84 9.01 -13.70
N ALA A 15 -0.34 9.53 -14.05
CA ALA A 15 -0.51 10.90 -14.53
C ALA A 15 -0.67 11.86 -13.34
N PHE A 16 0.42 12.53 -12.95
CA PHE A 16 0.35 13.67 -12.03
C PHE A 16 -0.23 14.90 -12.74
N LEU A 17 -1.45 15.31 -12.40
CA LEU A 17 -1.93 16.66 -12.71
C LEU A 17 -1.46 17.64 -11.62
N LEU A 18 -0.36 18.32 -11.88
CA LEU A 18 0.04 19.54 -11.16
C LEU A 18 -0.85 20.70 -11.63
N THR A 19 -1.72 21.20 -10.75
CA THR A 19 -2.38 22.49 -10.95
C THR A 19 -1.60 23.56 -10.19
N ALA A 20 -0.71 24.24 -10.91
CA ALA A 20 -0.02 25.43 -10.42
C ALA A 20 -0.90 26.67 -10.66
N CYS A 21 -1.30 27.34 -9.59
CA CYS A 21 -1.69 28.76 -9.63
C CYS A 21 -0.81 29.51 -8.63
N GLY A 22 0.15 30.27 -9.16
CA GLY A 22 1.07 31.05 -8.36
C GLY A 22 0.43 32.32 -7.78
N ARG A 23 0.97 32.76 -6.64
CA ARG A 23 1.15 34.19 -6.36
C ARG A 23 2.29 34.39 -5.37
N GLN A 24 3.22 35.23 -5.79
CA GLN A 24 4.45 35.62 -5.12
C GLN A 24 4.14 36.70 -4.06
N GLY A 25 4.69 36.56 -2.85
CA GLY A 25 4.60 37.56 -1.79
C GLY A 25 5.70 37.35 -0.75
N SER A 26 6.65 38.28 -0.71
CA SER A 26 7.81 38.31 0.21
C SER A 26 7.42 38.72 1.64
N GLY A 27 8.12 38.21 2.64
CA GLY A 27 8.18 38.83 3.98
C GLY A 27 8.53 37.86 5.10
N LYS A 28 9.51 38.23 5.93
CA LYS A 28 10.16 37.44 6.99
C LYS A 28 9.37 37.38 8.32
N GLU A 29 9.69 36.31 9.06
CA GLU A 29 9.91 36.20 10.53
C GLU A 29 8.75 36.23 11.54
N THR A 30 8.69 35.09 12.27
CA THR A 30 8.46 34.87 13.73
C THR A 30 7.18 35.38 14.39
N ALA A 31 6.36 34.45 14.92
CA ALA A 31 6.25 34.15 16.36
C ALA A 31 5.07 33.20 16.61
N ALA A 32 5.20 32.36 17.65
CA ALA A 32 4.20 31.44 18.17
C ALA A 32 3.05 32.17 18.89
N GLU A 33 1.83 31.63 18.81
CA GLU A 33 0.95 31.34 19.96
C GLU A 33 -0.36 30.65 19.51
N GLU A 34 -0.93 29.90 20.46
CA GLU A 34 -1.94 28.85 20.36
C GLU A 34 -3.41 29.37 20.43
N PRO A 35 -4.48 28.54 20.49
CA PRO A 35 -5.59 28.57 19.54
C PRO A 35 -6.92 29.11 20.11
N LEU A 36 -7.90 29.44 19.26
CA LEU A 36 -9.29 29.62 19.73
C LEU A 36 -10.39 29.25 18.71
N LYS A 37 -11.12 28.19 19.08
CA LYS A 37 -12.57 27.97 19.15
C LYS A 37 -13.53 28.30 17.98
N ILE A 38 -14.34 27.27 17.74
CA ILE A 38 -15.60 27.15 17.01
C ILE A 38 -16.67 28.14 17.51
N GLU A 39 -17.39 28.79 16.60
CA GLU A 39 -18.81 29.12 16.79
C GLU A 39 -19.62 28.94 15.49
N THR A 40 -20.76 28.29 15.67
CA THR A 40 -21.86 28.01 14.75
C THR A 40 -22.80 29.21 14.73
N GLU A 41 -23.40 29.56 13.59
CA GLU A 41 -24.84 29.91 13.54
C GLU A 41 -25.39 30.11 12.11
N ALA A 42 -26.65 29.67 11.96
CA ALA A 42 -27.48 29.70 10.77
C ALA A 42 -28.23 31.03 10.62
N GLY A 43 -28.73 31.36 9.42
CA GLY A 43 -29.71 32.45 9.31
C GLY A 43 -30.06 33.01 7.93
N ASN A 44 -30.87 32.25 7.18
CA ASN A 44 -32.08 32.68 6.46
C ASN A 44 -32.07 33.90 5.48
N THR A 45 -32.22 33.55 4.19
CA THR A 45 -33.20 34.01 3.17
C THR A 45 -33.83 35.41 3.22
N ARG A 46 -33.71 36.16 2.11
CA ARG A 46 -34.86 36.86 1.46
C ARG A 46 -34.57 37.23 -0.01
N LYS A 47 -35.51 36.85 -0.89
CA LYS A 47 -35.75 37.39 -2.25
C LYS A 47 -36.30 38.84 -2.12
N GLU A 48 -36.49 39.69 -3.13
CA GLU A 48 -36.81 39.54 -4.56
C GLU A 48 -36.82 40.95 -5.21
N GLU A 49 -36.98 40.98 -6.53
CA GLU A 49 -37.47 42.06 -7.41
C GLU A 49 -36.47 43.04 -8.05
N THR A 50 -36.58 43.47 -9.32
CA THR A 50 -37.41 43.09 -10.50
C THR A 50 -36.99 44.01 -11.69
N GLN A 51 -37.12 43.47 -12.92
CA GLN A 51 -37.41 44.10 -14.23
C GLN A 51 -36.34 44.67 -15.20
N THR A 52 -36.33 43.97 -16.35
CA THR A 52 -36.00 44.24 -17.77
C THR A 52 -36.65 45.52 -18.35
N PRO A 53 -36.29 46.03 -19.57
CA PRO A 53 -36.65 45.44 -20.90
C PRO A 53 -35.55 45.66 -21.98
N ALA A 54 -35.57 45.25 -23.25
CA ALA A 54 -36.31 44.34 -24.13
C ALA A 54 -35.60 44.37 -25.52
N ASP A 55 -36.07 43.51 -26.44
CA ASP A 55 -35.99 43.63 -27.91
C ASP A 55 -34.67 43.17 -28.57
N GLY A 56 -34.62 42.41 -29.67
CA GLY A 56 -35.63 41.80 -30.52
C GLY A 56 -34.96 41.18 -31.75
N THR A 57 -35.49 40.03 -32.18
CA THR A 57 -35.60 39.57 -33.58
C THR A 57 -34.41 38.94 -34.34
N GLU A 58 -34.75 37.79 -34.94
CA GLU A 58 -34.39 37.28 -36.28
C GLU A 58 -33.44 36.07 -36.42
N LYS A 59 -33.97 35.03 -37.09
CA LYS A 59 -33.33 33.81 -37.62
C LYS A 59 -33.55 33.86 -39.15
N PRO A 60 -32.68 33.27 -40.00
CA PRO A 60 -32.97 31.92 -40.47
C PRO A 60 -31.76 31.00 -40.79
N ALA A 61 -32.12 29.71 -40.90
CA ALA A 61 -31.47 28.45 -41.25
C ALA A 61 -30.20 28.40 -42.14
N LEU A 62 -29.35 27.37 -41.93
CA LEU A 62 -29.31 26.11 -42.71
C LEU A 62 -28.17 25.17 -42.22
N GLY A 63 -28.41 23.86 -42.12
CA GLY A 63 -27.38 22.84 -42.44
C GLY A 63 -27.07 21.73 -41.43
N THR A 64 -27.62 20.54 -41.72
CA THR A 64 -26.98 19.20 -41.63
C THR A 64 -27.18 18.37 -40.35
N ASP A 65 -28.02 17.34 -40.51
CA ASP A 65 -28.18 16.14 -39.67
C ASP A 65 -26.89 15.34 -39.51
N MET A 66 -26.59 14.87 -38.29
CA MET A 66 -26.13 13.50 -38.04
C MET A 66 -26.62 13.04 -36.66
N GLN A 67 -27.21 11.84 -36.64
CA GLN A 67 -27.92 11.21 -35.53
C GLN A 67 -27.00 10.87 -34.35
N GLU A 68 -27.40 11.27 -33.14
CA GLU A 68 -26.89 10.71 -31.89
C GLU A 68 -27.56 9.35 -31.66
N GLN A 69 -26.78 8.27 -31.80
CA GLN A 69 -27.16 6.98 -31.22
C GLN A 69 -26.83 7.03 -29.72
N GLU A 70 -27.87 7.02 -28.89
CA GLU A 70 -27.78 6.71 -27.47
C GLU A 70 -27.14 5.33 -27.29
N GLY A 71 -25.84 5.32 -27.01
CA GLY A 71 -25.12 4.17 -26.52
C GLY A 71 -25.57 3.88 -25.10
N LYS A 72 -26.57 3.01 -24.97
CA LYS A 72 -26.95 2.36 -23.71
C LYS A 72 -25.69 1.76 -23.07
N VAL A 73 -25.18 2.43 -22.04
CA VAL A 73 -24.19 1.84 -21.13
C VAL A 73 -24.84 0.55 -20.60
N PRO A 74 -24.20 -0.62 -20.69
CA PRO A 74 -24.68 -1.77 -19.98
C PRO A 74 -24.55 -1.42 -18.49
N GLU A 75 -25.67 -1.14 -17.85
CA GLU A 75 -25.77 -1.31 -16.40
C GLU A 75 -25.32 -2.74 -16.13
N THR A 76 -24.14 -2.90 -15.53
CA THR A 76 -23.78 -4.17 -14.92
C THR A 76 -24.79 -4.37 -13.82
N ASP A 77 -25.62 -5.38 -14.02
CA ASP A 77 -26.47 -5.98 -13.00
C ASP A 77 -25.59 -6.22 -11.77
N ALA A 78 -25.65 -5.31 -10.79
CA ALA A 78 -25.02 -5.49 -9.50
C ALA A 78 -25.83 -6.56 -8.80
N GLY A 79 -25.54 -7.81 -9.14
CA GLY A 79 -26.06 -8.97 -8.44
C GLY A 79 -25.77 -8.78 -6.95
N ASP A 80 -26.81 -8.96 -6.15
CA ASP A 80 -26.82 -8.92 -4.69
C ASP A 80 -26.05 -10.11 -4.07
N ASP A 81 -25.06 -10.63 -4.80
CA ASP A 81 -24.35 -11.85 -4.48
C ASP A 81 -23.18 -11.49 -3.57
N GLU A 82 -23.35 -11.72 -2.27
CA GLU A 82 -22.27 -11.65 -1.30
C GLU A 82 -21.12 -12.57 -1.74
N VAL A 83 -19.95 -11.96 -1.94
CA VAL A 83 -18.71 -12.66 -2.28
C VAL A 83 -17.97 -13.00 -0.99
N LYS A 84 -17.37 -14.19 -0.95
CA LYS A 84 -16.51 -14.65 0.14
C LYS A 84 -15.08 -14.87 -0.33
N GLY A 85 -14.13 -14.56 0.53
CA GLY A 85 -12.71 -14.70 0.21
C GLY A 85 -11.84 -14.86 1.44
N ARG A 86 -10.73 -15.57 1.27
CA ARG A 86 -9.72 -15.75 2.31
C ARG A 86 -8.62 -14.72 2.15
N PHE A 87 -8.24 -14.10 3.26
CA PHE A 87 -7.24 -13.05 3.31
C PHE A 87 -6.28 -13.29 4.48
N GLU A 88 -5.00 -13.06 4.25
CA GLU A 88 -4.00 -12.99 5.31
C GLU A 88 -3.82 -11.53 5.75
N ILE A 89 -3.96 -11.28 7.04
CA ILE A 89 -3.82 -9.94 7.62
C ILE A 89 -2.34 -9.60 7.81
N PHE A 90 -1.88 -8.48 7.27
CA PHE A 90 -0.53 -7.95 7.47
C PHE A 90 -0.48 -6.78 8.45
N GLU A 91 -1.55 -5.99 8.53
CA GLU A 91 -1.67 -4.87 9.46
C GLU A 91 -3.14 -4.72 9.90
N VAL A 92 -3.35 -4.36 11.18
CA VAL A 92 -4.66 -3.99 11.72
C VAL A 92 -4.54 -2.56 12.24
N THR A 93 -5.36 -1.65 11.73
CA THR A 93 -5.44 -0.26 12.19
C THR A 93 -6.84 0.03 12.74
N GLN A 94 -7.11 1.29 13.11
CA GLN A 94 -8.47 1.69 13.48
C GLN A 94 -9.38 1.85 12.25
N ASP A 95 -8.79 2.09 11.08
CA ASP A 95 -9.51 2.38 9.85
C ASP A 95 -9.78 1.12 9.01
N GLY A 96 -9.03 0.05 9.26
CA GLY A 96 -9.18 -1.20 8.53
C GLY A 96 -8.01 -2.15 8.67
N LEU A 97 -7.91 -3.04 7.68
CA LEU A 97 -6.88 -4.05 7.54
C LEU A 97 -5.99 -3.71 6.34
N LEU A 98 -4.70 -4.02 6.42
CA LEU A 98 -3.92 -4.39 5.24
C LEU A 98 -3.91 -5.91 5.16
N ALA A 99 -4.35 -6.47 4.04
CA ALA A 99 -4.40 -7.91 3.88
C ALA A 99 -4.19 -8.32 2.42
N CYS A 100 -3.72 -9.54 2.18
CA CYS A 100 -3.60 -10.10 0.83
C CYS A 100 -4.55 -11.27 0.65
N GLY A 101 -5.27 -11.30 -0.47
CA GLY A 101 -6.14 -12.43 -0.79
C GLY A 101 -5.34 -13.70 -1.10
N MET A 102 -5.77 -14.83 -0.56
CA MET A 102 -5.03 -16.11 -0.60
C MET A 102 -5.54 -17.13 -1.63
N ASP A 103 -6.57 -16.79 -2.42
CA ASP A 103 -7.25 -17.72 -3.34
C ASP A 103 -7.94 -16.94 -4.49
N ASN A 104 -8.87 -17.60 -5.20
CA ASN A 104 -9.61 -17.04 -6.35
C ASN A 104 -10.57 -15.89 -6.01
N ALA A 105 -10.65 -15.43 -4.76
CA ALA A 105 -11.63 -14.44 -4.34
C ALA A 105 -11.25 -13.02 -4.82
N TYR A 106 -10.02 -12.60 -4.52
CA TYR A 106 -9.38 -11.41 -5.08
C TYR A 106 -7.85 -11.54 -4.88
N PRO A 107 -7.07 -11.86 -5.92
CA PRO A 107 -5.62 -11.98 -5.77
C PRO A 107 -4.99 -10.59 -5.60
N GLY A 108 -4.18 -10.41 -4.56
CA GLY A 108 -3.36 -9.21 -4.35
C GLY A 108 -3.63 -8.47 -3.04
N LEU A 109 -2.85 -7.42 -2.83
CA LEU A 109 -2.86 -6.60 -1.63
C LEU A 109 -4.06 -5.64 -1.59
N CYS A 110 -4.73 -5.58 -0.43
CA CYS A 110 -5.91 -4.77 -0.21
C CYS A 110 -5.84 -3.95 1.08
N ARG A 111 -6.33 -2.71 1.03
CA ARG A 111 -6.73 -1.91 2.19
C ARG A 111 -8.24 -2.11 2.40
N ILE A 112 -8.60 -2.79 3.49
CA ILE A 112 -9.96 -3.27 3.71
C ILE A 112 -10.58 -2.57 4.91
N GLY A 113 -11.61 -1.76 4.67
CA GLY A 113 -12.36 -1.09 5.72
C GLY A 113 -13.11 -2.07 6.63
N HIS A 114 -13.28 -1.70 7.89
CA HIS A 114 -14.00 -2.53 8.87
C HIS A 114 -15.51 -2.58 8.59
N GLY A 115 -16.04 -3.81 8.59
CA GLY A 115 -17.46 -4.09 8.67
C GLY A 115 -17.99 -4.16 10.11
N ASN A 116 -19.27 -4.52 10.22
CA ASN A 116 -19.99 -4.51 11.49
C ASN A 116 -20.00 -5.87 12.20
N ILE A 117 -19.65 -6.96 11.49
CA ILE A 117 -19.69 -8.33 12.01
C ILE A 117 -18.27 -8.89 12.06
N LEU A 118 -17.83 -9.25 13.27
CA LEU A 118 -16.57 -9.93 13.52
C LEU A 118 -16.83 -11.15 14.40
N GLU A 119 -16.47 -12.32 13.91
CA GLU A 119 -16.75 -13.59 14.57
C GLU A 119 -15.51 -14.48 14.69
N ASN A 120 -15.42 -15.26 15.76
CA ASN A 120 -14.45 -16.35 15.88
C ASN A 120 -14.87 -17.57 15.03
N GLN A 121 -14.10 -18.66 15.13
CA GLN A 121 -14.38 -19.91 14.39
C GLN A 121 -15.76 -20.51 14.73
N ASP A 122 -16.20 -20.32 15.97
CA ASP A 122 -17.45 -20.85 16.51
C ASP A 122 -18.67 -19.95 16.21
N GLY A 123 -18.46 -18.77 15.60
CA GLY A 123 -19.51 -17.80 15.29
C GLY A 123 -19.85 -16.85 16.45
N GLU A 124 -19.00 -16.80 17.49
CA GLU A 124 -19.18 -15.86 18.59
C GLU A 124 -18.58 -14.50 18.22
N THR A 125 -19.26 -13.42 18.61
CA THR A 125 -18.80 -12.06 18.36
C THR A 125 -17.50 -11.76 19.10
N ILE A 126 -16.52 -11.21 18.39
CA ILE A 126 -15.23 -10.79 18.92
C ILE A 126 -14.97 -9.30 18.68
N GLY A 127 -14.01 -8.74 19.42
CA GLY A 127 -13.54 -7.37 19.22
C GLY A 127 -12.36 -7.28 18.26
N LEU A 128 -12.11 -6.08 17.71
CA LEU A 128 -10.96 -5.79 16.85
C LEU A 128 -9.61 -6.13 17.50
N SER A 129 -9.52 -6.06 18.83
CA SER A 129 -8.31 -6.38 19.59
C SER A 129 -7.88 -7.85 19.48
N GLU A 130 -8.77 -8.73 19.04
CA GLU A 130 -8.47 -10.15 18.81
C GLU A 130 -7.79 -10.39 17.46
N LEU A 131 -7.81 -9.41 16.55
CA LEU A 131 -7.14 -9.52 15.25
C LEU A 131 -5.65 -9.19 15.40
N VAL A 132 -4.80 -10.08 14.90
CA VAL A 132 -3.36 -9.86 14.84
C VAL A 132 -2.82 -10.16 13.44
N PRO A 133 -1.74 -9.48 13.02
CA PRO A 133 -1.02 -9.83 11.81
C PRO A 133 -0.63 -11.32 11.75
N GLY A 134 -0.69 -11.88 10.55
CA GLY A 134 -0.50 -13.30 10.23
C GLY A 134 -1.79 -14.13 10.29
N MET A 135 -2.88 -13.63 10.88
CA MET A 135 -4.15 -14.37 10.89
C MET A 135 -4.74 -14.50 9.48
N ILE A 136 -5.24 -15.68 9.16
CA ILE A 136 -6.04 -15.91 7.95
C ILE A 136 -7.52 -15.81 8.31
N VAL A 137 -8.26 -14.97 7.58
CA VAL A 137 -9.67 -14.69 7.83
C VAL A 137 -10.50 -14.95 6.58
N GLU A 138 -11.77 -15.32 6.77
CA GLU A 138 -12.78 -15.29 5.70
C GLU A 138 -13.52 -13.96 5.77
N LEU A 139 -13.49 -13.20 4.69
CA LEU A 139 -14.22 -11.95 4.53
C LEU A 139 -15.42 -12.15 3.60
N THR A 140 -16.54 -11.51 3.92
CA THR A 140 -17.73 -11.41 3.09
C THR A 140 -17.93 -9.96 2.67
N TRP A 141 -18.24 -9.66 1.41
CA TRP A 141 -18.52 -8.31 0.91
C TRP A 141 -19.44 -8.33 -0.31
N ASN A 142 -19.83 -7.16 -0.81
CA ASN A 142 -20.78 -6.99 -1.91
C ASN A 142 -20.19 -7.21 -3.33
N GLY A 143 -18.98 -7.78 -3.44
CA GLY A 143 -18.27 -7.95 -4.71
C GLY A 143 -17.58 -6.68 -5.25
N GLY A 144 -17.94 -5.49 -4.78
CA GLY A 144 -17.34 -4.23 -5.22
C GLY A 144 -15.93 -4.05 -4.67
N VAL A 145 -14.97 -3.78 -5.56
CA VAL A 145 -13.58 -3.45 -5.21
C VAL A 145 -13.13 -2.23 -6.02
N GLU A 146 -12.57 -1.23 -5.36
CA GLU A 146 -11.98 -0.06 -5.99
C GLU A 146 -10.59 -0.41 -6.55
N GLU A 147 -10.42 -0.17 -7.86
CA GLU A 147 -9.21 -0.42 -8.63
C GLU A 147 -8.12 0.62 -8.30
N SER A 148 -7.51 0.47 -7.12
CA SER A 148 -6.39 1.27 -6.62
C SER A 148 -5.24 0.34 -6.16
N TYR A 149 -4.10 0.92 -5.76
CA TYR A 149 -3.02 0.13 -5.17
C TYR A 149 -2.62 0.66 -3.78
N PRO A 150 -2.79 -0.15 -2.71
CA PRO A 150 -3.49 -1.44 -2.67
C PRO A 150 -4.97 -1.31 -3.06
N ALA A 151 -5.61 -2.39 -3.51
CA ALA A 151 -7.03 -2.35 -3.84
C ALA A 151 -7.88 -2.07 -2.60
N GLN A 152 -9.09 -1.50 -2.77
CA GLN A 152 -9.88 -1.04 -1.63
C GLN A 152 -11.30 -1.57 -1.64
N PHE A 153 -11.77 -2.04 -0.48
CA PHE A 153 -13.18 -2.39 -0.26
C PHE A 153 -13.49 -2.42 1.24
N THR A 154 -14.74 -2.68 1.61
CA THR A 154 -15.17 -2.86 3.01
C THR A 154 -15.89 -4.19 3.12
N TYR A 155 -15.55 -5.01 4.12
CA TYR A 155 -16.25 -6.27 4.37
C TYR A 155 -17.59 -6.02 5.10
N SER A 156 -18.60 -6.85 4.87
CA SER A 156 -19.82 -6.90 5.68
C SER A 156 -19.62 -7.78 6.92
N ALA A 157 -18.88 -8.89 6.78
CA ALA A 157 -18.53 -9.80 7.86
C ALA A 157 -17.10 -10.34 7.74
N LEU A 158 -16.47 -10.56 8.90
CA LEU A 158 -15.17 -11.22 9.06
C LEU A 158 -15.34 -12.43 9.99
N LYS A 159 -14.82 -13.59 9.57
CA LYS A 159 -14.76 -14.80 10.38
C LYS A 159 -13.32 -15.30 10.52
N LEU A 160 -12.87 -15.56 11.75
CA LEU A 160 -11.58 -16.20 11.99
C LEU A 160 -11.58 -17.64 11.45
N THR A 161 -10.54 -18.00 10.70
CA THR A 161 -10.35 -19.39 10.24
C THR A 161 -9.57 -20.24 11.25
N GLY A 162 -8.82 -19.60 12.16
CA GLY A 162 -7.84 -20.23 13.06
C GLY A 162 -6.56 -20.69 12.38
N GLU A 163 -6.40 -20.39 11.10
CA GLU A 163 -5.17 -20.58 10.35
C GLU A 163 -4.31 -19.30 10.39
N SER A 164 -3.03 -19.44 10.08
CA SER A 164 -2.09 -18.32 10.01
C SER A 164 -1.09 -18.52 8.87
N GLY A 165 -0.60 -17.42 8.32
CA GLY A 165 0.50 -17.42 7.36
C GLY A 165 1.85 -17.68 8.00
N ASN A 166 2.93 -17.36 7.30
CA ASN A 166 4.27 -17.70 7.76
C ASN A 166 4.70 -16.74 8.88
N PRO A 167 5.09 -17.24 10.06
CA PRO A 167 5.50 -16.39 11.16
C PRO A 167 6.71 -15.51 10.82
N GLU A 168 7.55 -15.92 9.86
CA GLU A 168 8.72 -15.20 9.37
C GLU A 168 8.37 -13.80 8.82
N PHE A 169 7.14 -13.58 8.36
CA PHE A 169 6.69 -12.25 7.92
C PHE A 169 6.96 -11.19 8.99
N LEU A 170 6.64 -11.51 10.26
CA LEU A 170 6.84 -10.59 11.39
C LEU A 170 8.30 -10.45 11.79
N LEU A 171 9.14 -11.47 11.54
CA LEU A 171 10.58 -11.35 11.72
C LEU A 171 11.13 -10.31 10.74
N TYR A 172 10.84 -10.47 9.45
CA TYR A 172 11.39 -9.63 8.42
C TYR A 172 10.84 -8.20 8.49
N LEU A 173 9.56 -8.03 8.83
CA LEU A 173 8.98 -6.70 9.05
C LEU A 173 9.71 -5.95 10.18
N GLN A 174 9.98 -6.64 11.31
CA GLN A 174 10.75 -6.06 12.40
C GLN A 174 12.18 -5.73 11.98
N LEU A 175 12.83 -6.62 11.23
CA LEU A 175 14.19 -6.42 10.73
C LEU A 175 14.30 -5.18 9.82
N LEU A 176 13.33 -4.99 8.91
CA LEU A 176 13.25 -3.78 8.07
C LEU A 176 13.10 -2.52 8.91
N GLN A 177 12.23 -2.56 9.92
CA GLN A 177 12.02 -1.42 10.81
C GLN A 177 13.29 -1.03 11.58
N ASP A 178 14.03 -2.02 12.08
CA ASP A 178 15.24 -1.78 12.86
C ASP A 178 16.40 -1.33 11.96
N LEU A 179 16.51 -1.89 10.75
CA LEU A 179 17.48 -1.46 9.75
C LEU A 179 17.23 0.00 9.31
N ALA A 180 15.96 0.38 9.14
CA ALA A 180 15.59 1.78 8.87
C ALA A 180 16.03 2.70 10.02
N LYS A 181 15.79 2.33 11.28
CA LYS A 181 16.11 3.15 12.47
C LYS A 181 17.61 3.29 12.76
N THR A 182 18.42 2.32 12.38
CA THR A 182 19.84 2.26 12.81
C THR A 182 20.69 3.37 12.17
N ASP A 183 20.44 3.69 10.90
CA ASP A 183 21.06 4.82 10.21
C ASP A 183 19.98 5.69 9.52
N PRO A 184 19.32 6.61 10.23
CA PRO A 184 18.25 7.41 9.66
C PRO A 184 18.74 8.36 8.56
N GLY A 185 20.02 8.72 8.53
CA GLY A 185 20.59 9.64 7.52
C GLY A 185 20.55 9.05 6.11
N LEU A 186 20.64 7.73 5.99
CA LEU A 186 20.47 7.02 4.71
C LEU A 186 19.02 7.02 4.19
N ASN A 187 18.04 7.34 5.04
CA ASN A 187 16.62 7.37 4.65
C ASN A 187 16.17 8.79 4.25
N GLU A 188 17.05 9.80 4.31
CA GLU A 188 16.68 11.18 4.02
C GLU A 188 16.44 11.42 2.51
N GLY A 189 15.28 12.00 2.20
CA GLY A 189 14.89 12.38 0.84
C GLY A 189 14.49 11.20 -0.05
N ILE A 190 14.23 10.04 0.54
CA ILE A 190 13.74 8.86 -0.19
C ILE A 190 12.27 9.07 -0.55
N THR A 191 11.93 8.78 -1.81
CA THR A 191 10.55 8.74 -2.32
C THR A 191 10.16 7.34 -2.80
N GLU A 192 11.15 6.52 -3.17
CA GLU A 192 10.96 5.16 -3.68
C GLU A 192 11.85 4.18 -2.89
N SER A 193 11.28 3.06 -2.46
CA SER A 193 11.99 1.99 -1.77
C SER A 193 11.80 0.69 -2.53
N TYR A 194 12.92 0.05 -2.86
CA TYR A 194 12.96 -1.21 -3.58
C TYR A 194 13.37 -2.31 -2.62
N PHE A 195 12.73 -3.46 -2.74
CA PHE A 195 12.96 -4.60 -1.87
C PHE A 195 13.35 -5.83 -2.67
N ASP A 196 14.52 -6.38 -2.37
CA ASP A 196 14.96 -7.66 -2.91
C ASP A 196 14.74 -8.76 -1.87
N PHE A 197 13.68 -9.54 -2.10
CA PHE A 197 13.31 -10.71 -1.32
C PHE A 197 13.46 -12.01 -2.12
N THR A 198 14.26 -12.00 -3.19
CA THR A 198 14.42 -13.18 -4.06
C THR A 198 15.00 -14.38 -3.33
N SER A 199 15.87 -14.12 -2.34
CA SER A 199 16.47 -15.16 -1.50
C SER A 199 15.58 -15.60 -0.33
N VAL A 200 14.47 -14.89 -0.05
CA VAL A 200 13.54 -15.25 1.03
C VAL A 200 12.59 -16.34 0.53
N ALA A 201 12.85 -17.60 0.90
CA ALA A 201 12.07 -18.75 0.44
C ALA A 201 10.89 -19.08 1.36
N SER A 202 10.92 -18.61 2.60
CA SER A 202 9.87 -18.84 3.61
C SER A 202 8.57 -18.08 3.36
N LEU A 203 8.61 -16.97 2.63
CA LEU A 203 7.42 -16.15 2.36
C LEU A 203 6.80 -16.47 0.99
N SER A 204 5.47 -16.47 0.96
CA SER A 204 4.69 -16.44 -0.27
C SER A 204 4.86 -15.10 -1.00
N GLU A 205 4.46 -15.06 -2.28
CA GLU A 205 4.53 -13.82 -3.08
C GLU A 205 3.64 -12.71 -2.51
N GLY A 206 2.48 -13.07 -1.94
CA GLY A 206 1.58 -12.11 -1.27
C GLY A 206 2.19 -11.53 0.01
N GLU A 207 2.87 -12.37 0.81
CA GLU A 207 3.61 -11.91 1.98
C GLU A 207 4.79 -11.01 1.59
N LYS A 208 5.53 -11.33 0.52
CA LYS A 208 6.60 -10.45 0.01
C LYS A 208 6.05 -9.11 -0.49
N GLU A 209 4.90 -9.11 -1.14
CA GLU A 209 4.22 -7.89 -1.57
C GLU A 209 3.80 -7.04 -0.36
N GLY A 210 3.13 -7.64 0.63
CA GLY A 210 2.77 -6.96 1.87
C GLY A 210 3.97 -6.42 2.64
N LEU A 211 5.07 -7.20 2.67
CA LEU A 211 6.31 -6.83 3.35
C LEU A 211 6.97 -5.63 2.66
N ALA A 212 7.02 -5.60 1.33
CA ALA A 212 7.56 -4.47 0.57
C ALA A 212 6.71 -3.21 0.80
N TYR A 213 5.38 -3.34 0.71
CA TYR A 213 4.47 -2.23 0.90
C TYR A 213 4.58 -1.62 2.31
N LEU A 214 4.55 -2.43 3.37
CA LEU A 214 4.75 -1.96 4.74
C LEU A 214 6.16 -1.42 4.96
N GLY A 215 7.17 -2.13 4.44
CA GLY A 215 8.58 -1.75 4.54
C GLY A 215 8.85 -0.36 3.97
N GLY A 216 8.24 0.01 2.84
CA GLY A 216 8.39 1.32 2.22
C GLY A 216 8.12 2.48 3.19
N THR A 217 7.12 2.31 4.07
CA THR A 217 6.77 3.33 5.08
C THR A 217 7.90 3.60 6.08
N TYR A 218 8.77 2.63 6.36
CA TYR A 218 9.91 2.81 7.26
C TYR A 218 11.07 3.58 6.63
N PHE A 219 11.17 3.53 5.30
CA PHE A 219 12.21 4.23 4.54
C PHE A 219 11.72 5.55 3.93
N GLY A 220 10.45 5.91 4.16
CA GLY A 220 9.88 7.22 3.79
C GLY A 220 9.30 7.31 2.38
N GLY A 221 9.11 6.17 1.70
CA GLY A 221 8.68 6.13 0.31
C GLY A 221 7.67 5.03 -0.02
N PHE A 222 7.27 4.97 -1.29
CA PHE A 222 6.51 3.85 -1.81
C PHE A 222 7.39 2.59 -1.86
N GLY A 223 6.85 1.45 -1.45
CA GLY A 223 7.58 0.18 -1.43
C GLY A 223 7.22 -0.72 -2.59
N SER A 224 8.22 -1.21 -3.33
CA SER A 224 8.03 -2.19 -4.41
C SER A 224 9.15 -3.22 -4.44
N GLN A 225 8.88 -4.40 -5.01
CA GLN A 225 9.90 -5.45 -5.14
C GLN A 225 10.74 -5.22 -6.40
N SER A 226 12.07 -5.26 -6.27
CA SER A 226 12.99 -5.28 -7.41
C SER A 226 14.38 -5.73 -6.98
N THR A 227 15.08 -6.42 -7.89
CA THR A 227 16.49 -6.79 -7.71
C THR A 227 17.44 -5.67 -8.13
N GLN A 228 18.67 -5.74 -7.66
CA GLN A 228 19.73 -4.82 -8.12
C GLN A 228 19.92 -4.88 -9.65
N GLU A 229 19.85 -6.08 -10.24
CA GLU A 229 19.99 -6.30 -11.69
C GLU A 229 18.86 -5.63 -12.48
N GLU A 230 17.62 -5.73 -12.01
CA GLU A 230 16.46 -5.11 -12.67
C GLU A 230 16.52 -3.59 -12.59
N LEU A 231 16.86 -3.03 -11.43
CA LEU A 231 17.02 -1.58 -11.27
C LEU A 231 18.14 -1.05 -12.16
N ALA A 232 19.26 -1.77 -12.27
CA ALA A 232 20.34 -1.41 -13.18
C ALA A 232 19.92 -1.51 -14.65
N ALA A 233 19.17 -2.55 -15.02
CA ALA A 233 18.66 -2.72 -16.39
C ALA A 233 17.66 -1.63 -16.80
N GLN A 234 16.89 -1.10 -15.84
CA GLN A 234 15.96 0.01 -16.04
C GLN A 234 16.65 1.38 -15.98
N GLY A 235 17.92 1.44 -15.60
CA GLY A 235 18.66 2.69 -15.42
C GLY A 235 18.28 3.47 -14.16
N ILE A 236 17.56 2.82 -13.22
CA ILE A 236 17.20 3.39 -11.91
C ILE A 236 18.41 3.33 -10.96
N LEU A 237 19.15 2.22 -11.00
CA LEU A 237 20.38 2.05 -10.22
C LEU A 237 21.60 2.27 -11.10
N ASP A 238 22.37 3.30 -10.76
CA ASP A 238 23.74 3.49 -11.24
C ASP A 238 24.69 2.79 -10.25
N ARG A 239 25.57 1.92 -10.72
CA ARG A 239 26.45 1.13 -9.84
C ARG A 239 27.49 1.98 -9.10
N GLU A 240 27.81 3.16 -9.60
CA GLU A 240 28.75 4.07 -8.95
C GLU A 240 28.00 5.09 -8.09
N LYS A 241 26.89 5.64 -8.60
CA LYS A 241 26.17 6.73 -7.93
C LYS A 241 25.06 6.27 -7.00
N GLY A 242 24.55 5.05 -7.16
CA GLY A 242 23.42 4.54 -6.42
C GLY A 242 22.07 4.84 -7.07
N ILE A 243 21.04 4.94 -6.23
CA ILE A 243 19.66 5.22 -6.63
C ILE A 243 19.34 6.67 -6.28
N GLU A 244 18.89 7.43 -7.27
CA GLU A 244 18.44 8.81 -7.04
C GLU A 244 17.11 8.82 -6.27
N ASN A 245 17.08 9.49 -5.11
CA ASN A 245 15.91 9.58 -4.21
C ASN A 245 15.29 8.21 -3.85
N GLY A 246 16.09 7.15 -3.90
CA GLY A 246 15.62 5.81 -3.60
C GLY A 246 16.63 4.98 -2.83
N ILE A 247 16.16 3.84 -2.36
CA ILE A 247 16.95 2.88 -1.58
C ILE A 247 16.58 1.46 -2.01
N LEU A 248 17.58 0.59 -2.09
CA LEU A 248 17.38 -0.84 -2.25
C LEU A 248 17.62 -1.50 -0.90
N VAL A 249 16.65 -2.29 -0.44
CA VAL A 249 16.76 -3.07 0.79
C VAL A 249 16.69 -4.55 0.43
N THR A 250 17.72 -5.29 0.81
CA THR A 250 17.85 -6.71 0.49
C THR A 250 17.75 -7.52 1.76
N ILE A 251 16.95 -8.59 1.76
CA ILE A 251 17.00 -9.63 2.79
C ILE A 251 17.44 -10.93 2.13
N GLU A 252 18.54 -11.48 2.63
CA GLU A 252 19.07 -12.77 2.20
C GLU A 252 18.80 -13.82 3.28
N GLU A 253 17.78 -14.65 3.08
CA GLU A 253 17.52 -15.80 3.95
C GLU A 253 18.55 -16.91 3.67
N LEU A 254 19.41 -17.19 4.65
CA LEU A 254 20.48 -18.19 4.53
C LEU A 254 20.00 -19.57 5.00
N SER A 255 19.15 -19.59 6.03
CA SER A 255 18.51 -20.81 6.50
C SER A 255 17.22 -20.51 7.26
N ASN A 256 16.27 -21.42 7.17
CA ASN A 256 15.08 -21.46 8.02
C ASN A 256 14.79 -22.91 8.40
N GLN A 257 15.07 -23.28 9.65
CA GLN A 257 14.85 -24.65 10.15
C GLN A 257 14.49 -24.65 11.63
N ASN A 258 13.47 -25.42 12.00
CA ASN A 258 13.10 -25.69 13.40
C ASN A 258 12.87 -24.41 14.24
N GLY A 259 12.19 -23.41 13.67
CA GLY A 259 11.92 -22.14 14.33
C GLY A 259 13.17 -21.28 14.54
N LYS A 260 14.22 -21.51 13.74
CA LYS A 260 15.43 -20.69 13.68
C LYS A 260 15.66 -20.21 12.26
N VAL A 261 15.94 -18.93 12.13
CA VAL A 261 16.26 -18.28 10.86
C VAL A 261 17.65 -17.66 10.96
N THR A 262 18.45 -17.81 9.92
CA THR A 262 19.67 -17.02 9.75
C THR A 262 19.54 -16.21 8.47
N CYS A 263 19.84 -14.93 8.52
CA CYS A 263 19.76 -14.06 7.36
C CYS A 263 20.81 -12.93 7.38
N ASN A 264 20.95 -12.26 6.25
CA ASN A 264 21.57 -10.94 6.17
C ASN A 264 20.50 -9.92 5.76
N ALA A 265 20.68 -8.67 6.16
CA ALA A 265 19.87 -7.56 5.67
C ALA A 265 20.77 -6.37 5.32
N GLU A 266 20.52 -5.76 4.18
CA GLU A 266 21.27 -4.61 3.67
C GLU A 266 20.29 -3.52 3.28
N LYS A 267 20.63 -2.26 3.57
CA LYS A 267 20.05 -1.13 2.86
C LYS A 267 21.16 -0.41 2.11
N TYR A 268 20.95 -0.24 0.80
CA TYR A 268 21.89 0.32 -0.14
C TYR A 268 21.27 1.55 -0.81
N ARG A 269 21.91 2.70 -0.62
CA ARG A 269 21.56 3.95 -1.30
C ARG A 269 22.54 4.26 -2.41
N SER A 270 23.84 4.14 -2.12
CA SER A 270 24.93 4.44 -3.05
C SER A 270 26.21 3.71 -2.65
N GLY A 271 27.26 3.80 -3.48
CA GLY A 271 28.54 3.14 -3.23
C GLY A 271 29.27 3.59 -1.95
N THR A 272 28.86 4.70 -1.34
CA THR A 272 29.37 5.17 -0.03
C THR A 272 28.25 5.41 0.98
N GLY A 273 27.11 4.76 0.77
CA GLY A 273 25.91 4.93 1.57
C GLY A 273 25.16 3.62 1.67
N ALA A 274 25.72 2.68 2.42
CA ALA A 274 25.07 1.41 2.73
C ALA A 274 25.26 1.00 4.19
N TYR A 275 24.27 0.27 4.71
CA TYR A 275 24.27 -0.29 6.06
C TYR A 275 23.86 -1.75 6.05
N TYR A 276 24.56 -2.57 6.82
CA TYR A 276 24.42 -4.03 6.80
C TYR A 276 24.19 -4.57 8.22
N PHE A 277 23.20 -5.44 8.34
CA PHE A 277 23.13 -6.47 9.37
C PHE A 277 23.62 -7.78 8.78
N HIS A 278 24.69 -8.32 9.36
CA HIS A 278 25.31 -9.56 8.90
C HIS A 278 25.27 -10.62 10.00
N ASP A 279 25.06 -11.87 9.59
CA ASP A 279 24.94 -13.03 10.49
C ASP A 279 23.83 -12.83 11.53
N VAL A 280 22.65 -12.39 11.06
CA VAL A 280 21.46 -12.26 11.91
C VAL A 280 20.98 -13.66 12.24
N THR A 281 20.84 -13.96 13.53
CA THR A 281 20.27 -15.23 14.01
C THR A 281 18.99 -14.95 14.78
N ALA A 282 17.88 -15.50 14.30
CA ALA A 282 16.56 -15.37 14.89
C ALA A 282 16.03 -16.72 15.41
N GLU A 283 15.27 -16.67 16.51
CA GLU A 283 14.60 -17.81 17.10
C GLU A 283 13.14 -17.48 17.44
N TYR A 284 12.23 -18.37 17.07
CA TYR A 284 10.81 -18.25 17.35
C TYR A 284 10.45 -18.94 18.66
N LYS A 285 9.98 -18.17 19.64
CA LYS A 285 9.57 -18.66 20.96
C LYS A 285 8.31 -17.95 21.44
N ASN A 286 7.33 -18.73 21.89
CA ASN A 286 6.09 -18.23 22.49
C ASN A 286 5.34 -17.23 21.59
N GLY A 287 5.21 -17.56 20.30
CA GLY A 287 4.49 -16.70 19.35
C GLY A 287 5.26 -15.47 18.86
N LYS A 288 6.54 -15.33 19.21
CA LYS A 288 7.34 -14.14 18.92
C LYS A 288 8.74 -14.51 18.43
N TRP A 289 9.24 -13.74 17.48
CA TRP A 289 10.64 -13.77 17.09
C TRP A 289 11.50 -12.94 18.04
N LYS A 290 12.71 -13.43 18.28
CA LYS A 290 13.82 -12.67 18.83
C LYS A 290 15.03 -12.93 17.96
N TYR A 291 15.81 -11.90 17.68
CA TYR A 291 17.02 -12.06 16.90
C TYR A 291 18.18 -11.30 17.51
N GLU A 292 19.39 -11.72 17.15
CA GLU A 292 20.64 -11.05 17.47
C GLU A 292 21.37 -10.76 16.16
N ILE A 293 22.03 -9.59 16.09
CA ILE A 293 22.85 -9.20 14.95
C ILE A 293 24.29 -9.59 15.27
N GLY A 294 24.88 -10.47 14.46
CA GLY A 294 26.26 -10.91 14.65
C GLY A 294 27.27 -9.79 14.38
N ALA A 295 27.08 -9.04 13.30
CA ALA A 295 27.89 -7.88 12.96
C ALA A 295 27.09 -6.79 12.23
N GLU A 296 27.48 -5.55 12.46
CA GLU A 296 26.99 -4.38 11.73
C GLU A 296 28.13 -3.77 10.92
N MET A 297 27.85 -3.38 9.67
CA MET A 297 28.86 -2.83 8.77
C MET A 297 28.31 -1.61 8.02
N ILE A 298 29.21 -0.73 7.61
CA ILE A 298 28.93 0.46 6.80
C ILE A 298 29.86 0.50 5.58
N SER A 299 29.36 1.04 4.48
CA SER A 299 30.15 1.35 3.28
C SER A 299 29.94 2.77 2.82
#